data_AF-A0A3N7HDW7-F1
#
_entry.id   AF-A0A3N7HDW7-F1
#
_cell.length_a   1.000
_cell.length_b   1.000
_cell.length_c   1.000
_cell.angle_alpha   90.00
_cell.angle_beta   90.00
_cell.angle_gamma   90.00
#
_symmetry.space_group_name_H-M   'P 1'
#
loop_
_entity.id
_entity.type
_entity.pdbx_description
1 polymer ?
#
loop_
_entity_poly.entity_id
_entity_poly.type
_entity_poly.pdbx_seq_one_letter_code
_entity_poly.pdbx_strand_id
1 'polypeptide(L)'
;YARAARIRLPAEMIRDQVLASSGLLNRTIGGPSIKPYQPDGIWEITSPGRGALAHYVQDHGDALYRRGIYVFFKVTLPPPSMLIFDSSNRDMCEVTRQRTNTPLQALVMLNDPTVLEGARVFAGELLAEQADASPDTWIQTAFKRILCRDATEGELEVLQQYYEEEQQRFRQDSGEADKFLQVGEAPLREDIPAVEYAALMAVIHAIYNLEEATTRV
;
A
#
# COMPACT_ATOMS: atom_id res chain seq x y z
N TYR A 1 7.02 27.76 4.49
CA TYR A 1 7.15 26.56 3.63
C TYR A 1 8.40 26.69 2.79
N ALA A 2 9.49 26.02 3.19
CA ALA A 2 10.71 25.96 2.39
C ALA A 2 10.50 24.91 1.28
N ARG A 3 10.77 25.29 0.03
CA ARG A 3 10.59 24.45 -1.17
C ARG A 3 11.71 23.41 -1.23
N ALA A 4 11.59 22.31 -0.49
CA ALA A 4 12.46 21.16 -0.74
C ALA A 4 12.10 20.54 -2.10
N ALA A 5 13.10 20.01 -2.79
CA ALA A 5 12.85 19.29 -4.03
C ALA A 5 11.99 18.05 -3.73
N ARG A 6 10.91 17.85 -4.49
CA ARG A 6 10.10 16.63 -4.43
C ARG A 6 11.00 15.46 -4.81
N ILE A 7 11.27 14.57 -3.86
CA ILE A 7 12.16 13.43 -4.06
C ILE A 7 11.38 12.15 -3.83
N ARG A 8 11.35 11.27 -4.84
CA ARG A 8 10.78 9.91 -4.76
C ARG A 8 11.40 9.12 -3.60
N LEU A 9 10.56 8.47 -2.81
CA LEU A 9 10.99 7.62 -1.71
C LEU A 9 11.72 6.38 -2.24
N PRO A 10 12.74 5.87 -1.52
CA PRO A 10 13.34 4.57 -1.83
C PRO A 10 12.29 3.45 -1.79
N ALA A 11 12.48 2.41 -2.61
CA ALA A 11 11.61 1.23 -2.69
C ALA A 11 11.16 0.66 -1.33
N GLU A 12 12.09 0.53 -0.38
CA GLU A 12 11.78 0.00 0.95
C GLU A 12 10.83 0.92 1.73
N MET A 13 10.93 2.23 1.52
CA MET A 13 10.11 3.23 2.20
C MET A 13 8.72 3.37 1.61
N ILE A 14 8.51 3.08 0.33
CA ILE A 14 7.17 3.09 -0.30
C ILE A 14 6.24 2.15 0.46
N ARG A 15 6.70 0.92 0.70
CA ARG A 15 5.96 -0.06 1.48
C ARG A 15 5.82 0.35 2.95
N ASP A 16 6.90 0.84 3.57
CA ASP A 16 6.87 1.29 4.97
C ASP A 16 5.86 2.43 5.19
N GLN A 17 5.70 3.33 4.23
CA GLN A 17 4.75 4.43 4.32
C GLN A 17 3.31 3.94 4.31
N VAL A 18 2.97 3.01 3.41
CA VAL A 18 1.63 2.41 3.34
C VAL A 18 1.31 1.70 4.65
N LEU A 19 2.23 0.87 5.16
CA LEU A 19 2.02 0.17 6.43
C LEU A 19 1.97 1.12 7.64
N ALA A 20 2.77 2.18 7.65
CA ALA A 20 2.78 3.13 8.76
C ALA A 20 1.50 3.96 8.82
N SER A 21 1.04 4.42 7.65
CA SER A 21 -0.18 5.23 7.53
C SER A 21 -1.45 4.41 7.73
N SER A 22 -1.43 3.10 7.47
CA SER A 22 -2.56 2.20 7.75
C SER A 22 -2.59 1.58 9.13
N GLY A 23 -1.55 1.80 9.95
CA GLY A 23 -1.44 1.20 11.29
C GLY A 23 -0.84 -0.22 11.32
N LEU A 24 -0.67 -0.86 10.16
CA LEU A 24 -0.16 -2.23 10.06
C LEU A 24 1.33 -2.40 10.40
N LEU A 25 2.14 -1.33 10.33
CA LEU A 25 3.60 -1.45 10.39
C LEU A 25 4.11 -2.13 11.67
N ASN A 26 4.71 -3.31 11.51
CA ASN A 26 5.49 -3.96 12.55
C ASN A 26 6.89 -3.32 12.66
N ARG A 27 7.12 -2.64 13.79
CA ARG A 27 8.36 -1.88 14.08
C ARG A 27 9.49 -2.72 14.69
N THR A 28 9.32 -4.03 14.84
CA THR A 28 10.33 -4.93 15.43
C THR A 28 11.65 -4.87 14.65
N ILE A 29 12.74 -4.65 15.39
CA ILE A 29 14.09 -4.54 14.84
C ILE A 29 14.84 -5.87 15.01
N GLY A 30 15.50 -6.34 13.95
CA GLY A 30 16.33 -7.54 13.94
C GLY A 30 15.58 -8.82 13.54
N GLY A 31 16.24 -9.98 13.54
CA GLY A 31 15.64 -11.24 13.12
C GLY A 31 15.71 -11.49 11.60
N PRO A 32 15.06 -12.57 11.12
CA PRO A 32 15.21 -13.03 9.74
C PRO A 32 14.50 -12.11 8.74
N SER A 33 14.92 -12.21 7.48
CA SER A 33 14.20 -11.62 6.36
C SER A 33 12.85 -12.29 6.14
N ILE A 34 11.92 -11.55 5.54
CA ILE A 34 10.55 -11.98 5.27
C ILE A 34 10.23 -11.97 3.78
N LYS A 35 9.27 -12.79 3.37
CA LYS A 35 8.74 -12.92 2.01
C LYS A 35 7.28 -12.43 2.01
N PRO A 36 7.02 -11.17 1.62
CA PRO A 36 5.68 -10.58 1.67
C PRO A 36 4.82 -11.08 0.49
N TYR A 37 3.71 -10.40 0.18
CA TYR A 37 2.96 -10.69 -1.05
C TYR A 37 3.84 -10.59 -2.28
N GLN A 38 3.69 -11.57 -3.18
CA GLN A 38 4.36 -11.60 -4.46
C GLN A 38 3.44 -12.29 -5.49
N PRO A 39 3.40 -11.84 -6.75
CA PRO A 39 2.68 -12.55 -7.80
C PRO A 39 3.16 -14.00 -7.95
N ASP A 40 2.21 -14.89 -8.26
CA ASP A 40 2.49 -16.31 -8.46
C ASP A 40 3.33 -16.55 -9.73
N GLY A 41 4.11 -17.63 -9.71
CA GLY A 41 4.78 -18.20 -10.88
C GLY A 41 6.05 -17.49 -11.36
N ILE A 42 6.36 -16.28 -10.85
CA ILE A 42 7.60 -15.58 -11.25
C ILE A 42 8.85 -16.15 -10.57
N TRP A 43 8.70 -16.74 -9.38
CA TRP A 43 9.82 -17.24 -8.57
C TRP A 43 10.48 -18.47 -9.20
N GLU A 44 9.65 -19.36 -9.70
CA GLU A 44 9.99 -20.65 -10.26
C GLU A 44 10.78 -20.51 -11.57
N ILE A 45 10.56 -19.43 -12.34
CA ILE A 45 11.27 -19.15 -13.61
C ILE A 45 12.79 -19.09 -13.40
N THR A 46 13.22 -18.56 -12.26
CA THR A 46 14.65 -18.37 -11.93
C THR A 46 15.16 -19.37 -10.89
N SER A 47 14.35 -20.37 -10.56
CA SER A 47 14.64 -21.32 -9.50
C SER A 47 15.24 -22.61 -10.09
N PRO A 48 16.37 -23.13 -9.57
CA PRO A 48 16.95 -24.38 -10.05
C PRO A 48 16.13 -25.62 -9.66
N GLY A 49 14.93 -25.45 -9.09
CA GLY A 49 14.03 -26.54 -8.67
C GLY A 49 14.55 -27.38 -7.50
N ARG A 50 15.61 -26.92 -6.81
CA ARG A 50 16.25 -27.64 -5.69
C ARG A 50 16.60 -26.68 -4.54
N GLY A 51 16.54 -27.20 -3.32
CA GLY A 51 16.91 -26.47 -2.09
C GLY A 51 15.80 -25.58 -1.52
N ALA A 52 16.10 -24.87 -0.43
CA ALA A 52 15.14 -24.04 0.31
C ALA A 52 14.57 -22.83 -0.48
N LEU A 53 15.12 -22.56 -1.66
CA LEU A 53 14.66 -21.50 -2.57
C LEU A 53 13.95 -22.06 -3.81
N ALA A 54 13.61 -23.35 -3.83
CA ALA A 54 12.90 -23.99 -4.94
C ALA A 54 11.58 -23.28 -5.25
N HIS A 55 10.82 -22.92 -4.21
CA HIS A 55 9.51 -22.30 -4.29
C HIS A 55 9.44 -21.02 -3.46
N TYR A 56 8.59 -20.09 -3.89
CA TYR A 56 8.20 -18.98 -3.03
C TYR A 56 7.22 -19.49 -1.98
N VAL A 57 7.48 -19.14 -0.72
CA VAL A 57 6.57 -19.44 0.40
C VAL A 57 6.39 -18.11 1.11
N GLN A 58 5.21 -17.53 0.96
CA GLN A 58 4.85 -16.28 1.63
C GLN A 58 4.91 -16.48 3.15
N ASP A 59 5.46 -15.50 3.86
CA ASP A 59 5.35 -15.44 5.31
C ASP A 59 3.98 -14.85 5.69
N HIS A 60 3.48 -15.16 6.89
CA HIS A 60 2.12 -14.80 7.32
C HIS A 60 2.09 -13.97 8.60
N GLY A 61 0.96 -13.32 8.89
CA GLY A 61 0.74 -12.56 10.12
C GLY A 61 1.73 -11.39 10.30
N ASP A 62 2.25 -11.19 11.51
CA ASP A 62 3.17 -10.08 11.84
C ASP A 62 4.40 -9.97 10.93
N ALA A 63 4.82 -11.08 10.31
CA ALA A 63 5.93 -11.10 9.37
C ALA A 63 5.61 -10.33 8.08
N LEU A 64 4.36 -10.35 7.61
CA LEU A 64 3.89 -9.64 6.41
C LEU A 64 4.00 -8.14 6.54
N TYR A 65 3.97 -7.60 7.75
CA TYR A 65 3.91 -6.15 8.00
C TYR A 65 5.23 -5.59 8.53
N ARG A 66 6.32 -6.36 8.46
CA ARG A 66 7.66 -5.86 8.82
C ARG A 66 8.14 -4.81 7.84
N ARG A 67 9.11 -3.99 8.26
CA ARG A 67 9.73 -2.96 7.41
C ARG A 67 10.33 -3.54 6.12
N GLY A 68 10.29 -2.78 5.03
CA GLY A 68 10.79 -3.13 3.70
C GLY A 68 12.26 -3.54 3.70
N ILE A 69 13.07 -3.01 4.63
CA ILE A 69 14.48 -3.41 4.80
C ILE A 69 14.65 -4.89 5.16
N TYR A 70 13.61 -5.56 5.68
CA TYR A 70 13.61 -6.98 6.01
C TYR A 70 13.14 -7.86 4.86
N VAL A 71 12.68 -7.30 3.74
CA VAL A 71 12.22 -8.12 2.61
C VAL A 71 13.39 -8.94 2.04
N PHE A 72 13.15 -10.24 1.88
CA PHE A 72 14.12 -11.19 1.38
C PHE A 72 14.53 -10.86 -0.05
N PHE A 73 15.83 -10.89 -0.30
CA PHE A 73 16.40 -10.49 -1.59
C PHE A 73 17.12 -11.66 -2.24
N LYS A 74 16.49 -12.30 -3.23
CA LYS A 74 17.13 -13.31 -4.08
C LYS A 74 17.80 -12.58 -5.24
N VAL A 75 19.14 -12.65 -5.36
CA VAL A 75 19.87 -11.89 -6.41
C VAL A 75 19.37 -12.21 -7.82
N THR A 76 18.97 -13.46 -8.09
CA THR A 76 18.45 -13.86 -9.41
C THR A 76 17.01 -13.43 -9.66
N LEU A 77 16.26 -13.10 -8.61
CA LEU A 77 14.90 -12.55 -8.70
C LEU A 77 14.61 -11.68 -7.47
N PRO A 78 15.04 -10.42 -7.51
CA PRO A 78 14.70 -9.44 -6.48
C PRO A 78 13.18 -9.28 -6.32
N PRO A 79 12.72 -8.71 -5.17
CA PRO A 79 11.32 -8.36 -5.00
C PRO A 79 10.82 -7.47 -6.15
N PRO A 80 9.80 -7.89 -6.93
CA PRO A 80 9.43 -7.20 -8.17
C PRO A 80 8.99 -5.75 -7.96
N SER A 81 8.16 -5.49 -6.95
CA SER A 81 7.70 -4.14 -6.61
C SER A 81 8.87 -3.23 -6.25
N MET A 82 9.82 -3.73 -5.47
CA MET A 82 11.02 -2.95 -5.13
C MET A 82 11.90 -2.67 -6.34
N LEU A 83 12.01 -3.60 -7.29
CA LEU A 83 12.76 -3.40 -8.51
C LEU A 83 12.13 -2.31 -9.39
N ILE A 84 10.80 -2.26 -9.47
CA ILE A 84 10.04 -1.20 -10.17
C ILE A 84 10.25 0.17 -9.50
N PHE A 85 10.47 0.22 -8.19
CA PHE A 85 10.85 1.42 -7.43
C PHE A 85 12.37 1.65 -7.31
N ASP A 86 13.13 1.23 -8.33
CA ASP A 86 14.57 1.50 -8.48
C ASP A 86 15.43 0.96 -7.32
N SER A 87 15.02 -0.15 -6.69
CA SER A 87 15.89 -0.86 -5.76
C SER A 87 17.06 -1.52 -6.48
N SER A 88 18.21 -1.59 -5.82
CA SER A 88 19.40 -2.26 -6.35
C SER A 88 19.14 -3.75 -6.52
N ASN A 89 19.37 -4.30 -7.71
CA ASN A 89 19.29 -5.73 -7.99
C ASN A 89 20.39 -6.57 -7.28
N ARG A 90 21.38 -5.92 -6.66
CA ARG A 90 22.48 -6.52 -5.89
C ARG A 90 23.38 -7.48 -6.69
N ASP A 91 23.39 -7.40 -8.02
CA ASP A 91 24.31 -8.18 -8.85
C ASP A 91 25.69 -7.49 -9.02
N MET A 92 25.73 -6.18 -8.86
CA MET A 92 26.93 -5.34 -8.92
C MET A 92 26.91 -4.24 -7.85
N CYS A 93 28.09 -3.66 -7.57
CA CYS A 93 28.20 -2.53 -6.63
C CYS A 93 27.55 -1.27 -7.22
N GLU A 94 26.63 -0.67 -6.46
CA GLU A 94 25.94 0.56 -6.84
C GLU A 94 26.16 1.64 -5.78
N VAL A 95 26.82 2.74 -6.16
CA VAL A 95 27.15 3.86 -5.24
C VAL A 95 25.94 4.79 -5.04
N THR A 96 25.15 4.98 -6.09
CA THR A 96 23.97 5.84 -6.09
C THR A 96 22.84 5.13 -6.82
N ARG A 97 21.68 5.01 -6.17
CA ARG A 97 20.49 4.44 -6.80
C ARG A 97 19.87 5.41 -7.80
N GLN A 98 19.44 4.89 -8.94
CA GLN A 98 18.59 5.64 -9.86
C GLN A 98 17.24 5.99 -9.20
N ARG A 99 16.59 7.03 -9.71
CA ARG A 99 15.26 7.44 -9.27
C ARG A 99 14.46 7.83 -10.50
N THR A 100 13.45 7.04 -10.79
CA THR A 100 12.55 7.21 -11.93
C THR A 100 11.14 7.51 -11.44
N ASN A 101 10.32 8.05 -12.32
CA ASN A 101 8.89 8.24 -12.11
C ASN A 101 8.17 7.66 -13.33
N THR A 102 7.79 6.39 -13.24
CA THR A 102 7.23 5.65 -14.39
C THR A 102 5.77 5.27 -14.16
N PRO A 103 4.96 5.15 -15.22
CA PRO A 103 3.58 4.67 -15.08
C PRO A 103 3.47 3.28 -14.43
N LEU A 104 4.51 2.44 -14.56
CA LEU A 104 4.56 1.13 -13.90
C LEU A 104 4.59 1.25 -12.37
N GLN A 105 5.22 2.29 -11.83
CA GLN A 105 5.22 2.53 -10.38
C GLN A 105 3.82 2.87 -9.86
N ALA A 106 3.08 3.71 -10.59
CA ALA A 106 1.67 3.98 -10.28
C ALA A 106 0.81 2.71 -10.42
N LEU A 107 1.09 1.88 -11.43
CA LEU A 107 0.40 0.61 -11.60
C LEU A 107 0.67 -0.36 -10.44
N VAL A 108 1.89 -0.37 -9.88
CA VAL A 108 2.19 -1.14 -8.67
C VAL A 108 1.38 -0.61 -7.48
N MET A 109 1.35 0.71 -7.25
CA MET A 109 0.53 1.28 -6.17
C MET A 109 -0.97 0.93 -6.32
N LEU A 110 -1.46 0.85 -7.56
CA LEU A 110 -2.84 0.50 -7.85
C LEU A 110 -3.16 -0.98 -7.57
N ASN A 111 -2.22 -1.91 -7.77
CA ASN A 111 -2.50 -3.35 -7.78
C ASN A 111 -1.82 -4.17 -6.68
N ASP A 112 -0.81 -3.62 -6.00
CA ASP A 112 -0.08 -4.37 -4.96
C ASP A 112 -1.02 -4.67 -3.77
N PRO A 113 -1.16 -5.94 -3.37
CA PRO A 113 -2.02 -6.33 -2.25
C PRO A 113 -1.70 -5.58 -0.96
N THR A 114 -0.44 -5.19 -0.74
CA THR A 114 -0.04 -4.40 0.44
C THR A 114 -0.69 -3.02 0.47
N VAL A 115 -0.86 -2.40 -0.70
CA VAL A 115 -1.47 -1.06 -0.82
C VAL A 115 -2.98 -1.14 -0.67
N LEU A 116 -3.60 -2.11 -1.32
CA LEU A 116 -5.03 -2.38 -1.20
C LEU A 116 -5.41 -2.77 0.23
N GLU A 117 -4.67 -3.69 0.86
CA GLU A 117 -4.85 -4.07 2.26
C GLU A 117 -4.61 -2.88 3.20
N GLY A 118 -3.58 -2.07 2.96
CA GLY A 118 -3.32 -0.86 3.73
C GLY A 118 -4.49 0.14 3.65
N ALA A 119 -5.03 0.37 2.45
CA ALA A 119 -6.21 1.21 2.26
C ALA A 119 -7.43 0.67 2.99
N ARG A 120 -7.64 -0.65 2.93
CA ARG A 120 -8.73 -1.33 3.64
C ARG A 120 -8.58 -1.21 5.14
N VAL A 121 -7.42 -1.51 5.71
CA VAL A 121 -7.26 -1.45 7.17
C VAL A 121 -7.42 -0.01 7.64
N PHE A 122 -6.86 0.96 6.90
CA PHE A 122 -6.99 2.37 7.27
C PHE A 122 -8.44 2.87 7.21
N ALA A 123 -9.21 2.51 6.18
CA ALA A 123 -10.63 2.86 6.11
C ALA A 123 -11.42 2.29 7.29
N GLY A 124 -11.11 1.05 7.70
CA GLY A 124 -11.75 0.41 8.84
C GLY A 124 -11.38 1.03 10.19
N GLU A 125 -10.13 1.49 10.34
CA GLU A 125 -9.72 2.29 11.50
C GLU A 125 -10.52 3.60 11.58
N LEU A 126 -10.58 4.37 10.48
CA LEU A 126 -11.25 5.66 10.44
C LEU A 126 -12.75 5.57 10.73
N LEU A 127 -13.44 4.63 10.09
CA LEU A 127 -14.88 4.44 10.29
C LEU A 127 -15.24 4.04 11.72
N ALA A 128 -14.34 3.37 12.42
CA ALA A 128 -14.58 2.99 13.80
C ALA A 128 -14.18 4.06 14.82
N GLU A 129 -13.07 4.75 14.61
CA GLU A 129 -12.61 5.82 15.50
C GLU A 129 -13.49 7.08 15.38
N GLN A 130 -14.11 7.27 14.21
CA GLN A 130 -14.88 8.47 13.86
C GLN A 130 -16.27 8.10 13.30
N ALA A 131 -16.95 7.13 13.91
CA ALA A 131 -18.23 6.59 13.40
C ALA A 131 -19.32 7.66 13.18
N ASP A 132 -19.33 8.72 14.01
CA ASP A 132 -20.32 9.82 13.93
C ASP A 132 -19.87 11.00 13.04
N ALA A 133 -18.68 10.91 12.41
CA ALA A 133 -18.14 11.99 11.61
C ALA A 133 -18.64 11.96 10.16
N SER A 134 -18.47 13.08 9.44
CA SER A 134 -18.80 13.17 8.02
C SER A 134 -17.71 12.53 7.14
N PRO A 135 -18.04 12.12 5.90
CA PRO A 135 -17.05 11.69 4.90
C PRO A 135 -15.88 12.65 4.76
N ASP A 136 -16.15 13.96 4.77
CA ASP A 136 -15.12 15.00 4.66
C ASP A 136 -14.08 14.91 5.78
N THR A 137 -14.51 14.56 6.99
CA THR A 137 -13.61 14.41 8.14
C THR A 137 -12.72 13.18 7.97
N TRP A 138 -13.27 12.07 7.49
CA TRP A 138 -12.50 10.86 7.20
C TRP A 138 -11.48 11.11 6.08
N ILE A 139 -11.91 11.74 4.98
CA ILE A 139 -11.06 12.06 3.83
C ILE A 139 -9.95 13.02 4.26
N GLN A 140 -10.27 14.08 5.00
CA GLN A 140 -9.27 15.02 5.51
C GLN A 140 -8.25 14.33 6.42
N THR A 141 -8.70 13.42 7.30
CA THR A 141 -7.82 12.65 8.18
C THR A 141 -6.90 11.74 7.38
N ALA A 142 -7.43 11.03 6.38
CA ALA A 142 -6.67 10.17 5.50
C ALA A 142 -5.61 10.95 4.71
N PHE A 143 -6.03 12.06 4.10
CA PHE A 143 -5.17 12.94 3.33
C PHE A 143 -4.02 13.49 4.17
N LYS A 144 -4.31 13.92 5.41
CA LYS A 144 -3.30 14.40 6.34
C LYS A 144 -2.34 13.32 6.81
N ARG A 145 -2.83 12.09 7.08
CA ARG A 145 -1.99 10.98 7.53
C ARG A 145 -1.07 10.47 6.42
N ILE A 146 -1.51 10.48 5.16
CA ILE A 146 -0.74 9.96 4.01
C ILE A 146 0.18 11.03 3.41
N LEU A 147 -0.33 12.26 3.18
CA LEU A 147 0.39 13.34 2.49
C LEU A 147 1.02 14.37 3.43
N CYS A 148 0.81 14.24 4.75
CA CYS A 148 1.33 15.16 5.77
C CYS A 148 0.90 16.64 5.60
N ARG A 149 -0.23 16.90 4.91
CA ARG A 149 -0.82 18.23 4.74
C ARG A 149 -2.34 18.15 4.74
N ASP A 150 -2.99 19.28 4.93
CA ASP A 150 -4.43 19.39 4.77
C ASP A 150 -4.81 19.37 3.28
N ALA A 151 -5.94 18.73 2.93
CA ALA A 151 -6.51 18.82 1.60
C ALA A 151 -7.00 20.25 1.33
N THR A 152 -6.85 20.71 0.10
CA THR A 152 -7.49 21.96 -0.33
C THR A 152 -8.97 21.74 -0.57
N GLU A 153 -9.77 22.82 -0.58
CA GLU A 153 -11.22 22.74 -0.79
C GLU A 153 -11.58 21.99 -2.08
N GLY A 154 -10.87 22.26 -3.19
CA GLY A 154 -11.11 21.58 -4.47
C GLY A 154 -10.67 20.11 -4.48
N GLU A 155 -9.60 19.74 -3.76
CA GLU A 155 -9.21 18.34 -3.61
C GLU A 155 -10.23 17.56 -2.78
N LEU A 156 -10.75 18.19 -1.73
CA LEU A 156 -11.75 17.60 -0.85
C LEU A 156 -13.08 17.38 -1.60
N GLU A 157 -13.53 18.37 -2.38
CA GLU A 157 -14.75 18.26 -3.21
C GLU A 157 -14.66 17.09 -4.20
N VAL A 158 -13.53 16.93 -4.89
CA VAL A 158 -13.32 15.83 -5.84
C VAL A 158 -13.32 14.46 -5.14
N LEU A 159 -12.64 14.35 -4.00
CA LEU A 159 -12.59 13.09 -3.24
C LEU A 159 -13.93 12.74 -2.59
N GLN A 160 -14.72 13.74 -2.19
CA GLN A 160 -16.07 13.57 -1.68
C GLN A 160 -17.01 13.08 -2.77
N GLN A 161 -16.98 13.69 -3.95
CA GLN A 161 -17.73 13.21 -5.11
C GLN A 161 -17.35 11.76 -5.44
N TYR A 162 -16.05 11.44 -5.45
CA TYR A 162 -15.58 10.08 -5.70
C TYR A 162 -16.09 9.08 -4.65
N TYR A 163 -16.11 9.46 -3.36
CA TYR A 163 -16.70 8.65 -2.30
C TYR A 163 -18.19 8.36 -2.55
N GLU A 164 -18.98 9.37 -2.91
CA GLU A 164 -20.40 9.23 -3.17
C GLU A 164 -20.68 8.33 -4.39
N GLU A 165 -19.88 8.46 -5.45
CA GLU A 165 -19.96 7.61 -6.64
C GLU A 165 -19.67 6.15 -6.32
N GLU A 166 -18.59 5.85 -5.59
CA GLU A 166 -18.25 4.48 -5.17
C GLU A 166 -19.29 3.93 -4.18
N GLN A 167 -19.79 4.75 -3.26
CA GLN A 167 -20.87 4.35 -2.34
C GLN A 167 -22.13 3.94 -3.14
N GLN A 168 -22.52 4.72 -4.15
CA GLN A 168 -23.67 4.38 -5.00
C GLN A 168 -23.42 3.11 -5.80
N ARG A 169 -22.22 2.93 -6.35
CA ARG A 169 -21.84 1.71 -7.08
C ARG A 169 -21.92 0.48 -6.20
N PHE A 170 -21.33 0.51 -5.00
CA PHE A 170 -21.38 -0.62 -4.07
C PHE A 170 -22.77 -0.89 -3.49
N ARG A 171 -23.66 0.11 -3.43
CA ARG A 171 -25.09 -0.12 -3.11
C ARG A 171 -25.83 -0.87 -4.21
N GLN A 172 -25.43 -0.71 -5.47
CA GLN A 172 -26.04 -1.43 -6.59
C GLN A 172 -25.56 -2.88 -6.68
N ASP A 173 -24.30 -3.16 -6.31
CA ASP A 173 -23.73 -4.50 -6.22
C ASP A 173 -22.94 -4.68 -4.91
N SER A 174 -23.63 -5.10 -3.85
CA SER A 174 -22.99 -5.36 -2.56
C SER A 174 -21.98 -6.51 -2.61
N GLY A 175 -22.13 -7.44 -3.56
CA GLY A 175 -21.18 -8.54 -3.76
C GLY A 175 -19.84 -8.07 -4.30
N GLU A 176 -19.79 -6.92 -4.98
CA GLU A 176 -18.55 -6.26 -5.38
C GLU A 176 -17.82 -5.66 -4.17
N ALA A 177 -18.56 -5.05 -3.24
CA ALA A 177 -18.00 -4.49 -2.00
C ALA A 177 -17.30 -5.56 -1.16
N ASP A 178 -17.97 -6.70 -0.94
CA ASP A 178 -17.41 -7.80 -0.16
C ASP A 178 -16.13 -8.37 -0.79
N LYS A 179 -16.10 -8.51 -2.13
CA LYS A 179 -14.90 -8.96 -2.85
C LYS A 179 -13.75 -7.97 -2.73
N PHE A 180 -14.04 -6.67 -2.85
CA PHE A 180 -13.04 -5.64 -2.75
C PHE A 180 -12.40 -5.60 -1.34
N LEU A 181 -13.21 -5.84 -0.31
CA LEU A 181 -12.76 -5.92 1.08
C LEU A 181 -12.01 -7.21 1.44
N GLN A 182 -11.99 -8.24 0.60
CA GLN A 182 -11.30 -9.51 0.88
C GLN A 182 -9.80 -9.50 0.59
N VAL A 183 -9.21 -8.34 0.30
CA VAL A 183 -7.78 -8.21 0.00
C VAL A 183 -6.89 -8.23 1.26
N GLY A 184 -5.82 -9.02 1.19
CA GLY A 184 -4.81 -9.17 2.25
C GLY A 184 -5.21 -10.14 3.37
N GLU A 185 -4.33 -10.31 4.35
CA GLU A 185 -4.49 -11.25 5.48
C GLU A 185 -5.02 -10.61 6.76
N ALA A 186 -4.98 -9.27 6.87
CA ALA A 186 -5.47 -8.56 8.04
C ALA A 186 -6.96 -8.85 8.23
N PRO A 187 -7.43 -9.09 9.46
CA PRO A 187 -8.83 -9.44 9.70
C PRO A 187 -9.76 -8.33 9.21
N LEU A 188 -10.91 -8.72 8.67
CA LEU A 188 -11.97 -7.78 8.31
C LEU A 188 -12.73 -7.37 9.57
N ARG A 189 -13.12 -6.10 9.62
CA ARG A 189 -14.02 -5.57 10.65
C ARG A 189 -15.46 -5.80 10.25
N GLU A 190 -16.17 -6.63 11.02
CA GLU A 190 -17.58 -6.98 10.76
C GLU A 190 -18.57 -5.95 11.36
N ASP A 191 -18.08 -5.05 12.22
CA ASP A 191 -18.88 -4.01 12.87
C ASP A 191 -19.18 -2.80 11.96
N ILE A 192 -18.64 -2.79 10.75
CA ILE A 192 -18.72 -1.67 9.82
C ILE A 192 -19.55 -2.08 8.59
N PRO A 193 -20.51 -1.25 8.15
CA PRO A 193 -21.24 -1.47 6.91
C PRO A 193 -20.31 -1.62 5.69
N ALA A 194 -20.45 -2.72 4.94
CA ALA A 194 -19.54 -3.08 3.86
C ALA A 194 -19.47 -2.03 2.72
N VAL A 195 -20.57 -1.36 2.43
CA VAL A 195 -20.65 -0.34 1.37
C VAL A 195 -19.80 0.88 1.74
N GLU A 196 -20.05 1.46 2.91
CA GLU A 196 -19.31 2.62 3.42
C GLU A 196 -17.83 2.28 3.59
N TYR A 197 -17.54 1.04 4.00
CA TYR A 197 -16.19 0.53 4.14
C TYR A 197 -15.46 0.46 2.78
N ALA A 198 -16.06 -0.19 1.78
CA ALA A 198 -15.48 -0.32 0.45
C ALA A 198 -15.32 1.05 -0.25
N ALA A 199 -16.30 1.96 -0.09
CA ALA A 199 -16.23 3.31 -0.65
C ALA A 199 -15.07 4.12 -0.05
N LEU A 200 -14.89 4.10 1.28
CA LEU A 200 -13.78 4.82 1.90
C LEU A 200 -12.43 4.17 1.56
N MET A 201 -12.37 2.84 1.48
CA MET A 201 -11.18 2.12 1.01
C MET A 201 -10.77 2.58 -0.40
N ALA A 202 -11.72 2.76 -1.32
CA ALA A 202 -11.44 3.24 -2.68
C ALA A 202 -10.83 4.65 -2.68
N VAL A 203 -11.36 5.56 -1.86
CA VAL A 203 -10.82 6.92 -1.72
C VAL A 203 -9.39 6.89 -1.16
N ILE A 204 -9.14 6.12 -0.11
CA ILE A 204 -7.80 6.00 0.48
C ILE A 204 -6.83 5.38 -0.51
N HIS A 205 -7.27 4.39 -1.28
CA HIS A 205 -6.46 3.78 -2.35
C HIS A 205 -6.11 4.80 -3.44
N ALA A 206 -7.05 5.66 -3.84
CA ALA A 206 -6.78 6.76 -4.75
C ALA A 206 -5.74 7.75 -4.18
N ILE A 207 -5.83 8.09 -2.89
CA ILE A 207 -4.84 8.95 -2.21
C ILE A 207 -3.46 8.30 -2.22
N TYR A 208 -3.34 6.99 -1.96
CA TYR A 208 -2.05 6.28 -2.05
C TYR A 208 -1.45 6.30 -3.45
N ASN A 209 -2.27 6.37 -4.50
CA ASN A 209 -1.81 6.41 -5.88
C ASN A 209 -1.42 7.83 -6.36
N LEU A 210 -1.60 8.86 -5.54
CA LEU A 210 -1.10 10.20 -5.84
C LEU A 210 0.43 10.21 -5.87
N GLU A 211 1.00 11.01 -6.77
CA GLU A 211 2.46 11.18 -6.86
C GLU A 211 3.03 11.65 -5.51
N GLU A 212 2.32 12.56 -4.84
CA GLU A 212 2.69 13.14 -3.54
C GLU A 212 2.82 12.07 -2.45
N ALA A 213 1.99 11.02 -2.52
CA ALA A 213 2.04 9.91 -1.57
C ALA A 213 3.31 9.09 -1.69
N THR A 214 4.10 9.22 -2.74
CA THR A 214 5.35 8.48 -2.92
C THR A 214 6.57 9.40 -3.01
N THR A 215 6.42 10.69 -2.70
CA THR A 215 7.51 11.67 -2.65
C THR A 215 7.63 12.29 -1.27
N ARG A 216 8.86 12.61 -0.85
CA ARG A 216 9.08 13.51 0.29
C ARG A 216 8.99 14.96 -0.20
N VAL A 217 8.18 15.75 0.51
CA VAL A 217 8.00 17.21 0.33
C VAL A 217 8.80 17.99 1.38
#